data_AF-A0A7C3UWE3-F1
#
_entry.id   AF-A0A7C3UWE3-F1
#
_cell.length_a   1.000
_cell.length_b   1.000
_cell.length_c   1.000
_cell.angle_alpha   90.00
_cell.angle_beta   90.00
_cell.angle_gamma   90.00
#
_symmetry.space_group_name_H-M   'P 1'
#
loop_
_entity.id
_entity.type
_entity.pdbx_description
1 polymer ?
#
loop_
_entity_poly.entity_id
_entity_poly.type
_entity_poly.pdbx_seq_one_letter_code
_entity_poly.pdbx_strand_id
1 'polypeptide(L)'
;MSELRTRKIGVLLGGRSSEREISLRSGEAILRSLKRMGYRAVPIDVDTGLPEVLKREGIEVAFIALHGRFGEDGTVQGLLEILGIPYTGTGVAGSAVATDKALTKHLLTGMGIETPSYKVIKERGHVAFPLPFVVKPAREGSTIGVSIVKNESDIERSIEEAFRFDQKVLLESYVEGREITQGIVNGLLLPLIEIRPKRGFYDFISKYTKGMTDYIFDVELDRAIREKIRDQTLKIVEAMEIKGASRIDMVV
;
A
#
# COMPACT_ATOMS: atom_id res chain seq x y z
N MET A 1 7.35 -21.53 17.55
CA MET A 1 8.21 -20.33 17.71
C MET A 1 9.71 -20.65 17.86
N SER A 2 10.12 -21.80 18.43
CA SER A 2 11.55 -22.15 18.58
C SER A 2 12.28 -22.33 17.25
N GLU A 3 11.62 -22.87 16.23
CA GLU A 3 12.22 -23.16 14.92
C GLU A 3 12.62 -21.90 14.13
N LEU A 4 11.89 -20.79 14.28
CA LEU A 4 12.22 -19.53 13.59
C LEU A 4 13.46 -18.85 14.18
N ARG A 5 13.83 -19.17 15.43
CA ARG A 5 15.00 -18.55 16.08
C ARG A 5 16.32 -19.03 15.50
N THR A 6 16.36 -20.25 14.95
CA THR A 6 17.54 -20.83 14.33
C THR A 6 17.70 -20.45 12.86
N ARG A 7 16.58 -20.07 12.19
CA ARG A 7 16.59 -19.69 10.78
C ARG A 7 17.27 -18.33 10.55
N LYS A 8 18.02 -18.21 9.46
CA LYS A 8 18.57 -16.92 9.00
C LYS A 8 17.49 -16.09 8.31
N ILE A 9 17.14 -14.95 8.91
CA ILE A 9 16.14 -14.01 8.39
C ILE A 9 16.83 -12.93 7.56
N GLY A 10 16.45 -12.78 6.30
CA GLY A 10 16.83 -11.63 5.47
C GLY A 10 15.79 -10.52 5.59
N VAL A 11 16.16 -9.36 6.11
CA VAL A 11 15.29 -8.17 6.11
C VAL A 11 15.51 -7.41 4.81
N LEU A 12 14.58 -7.56 3.87
CA LEU A 12 14.60 -6.89 2.57
C LEU A 12 14.19 -5.44 2.75
N LEU A 13 15.08 -4.50 2.45
CA LEU A 13 14.89 -3.08 2.67
C LEU A 13 15.52 -2.25 1.54
N GLY A 14 15.29 -0.94 1.56
CA GLY A 14 15.79 -0.03 0.53
C GLY A 14 15.00 -0.20 -0.77
N GLY A 15 15.59 -0.83 -1.77
CA GLY A 15 14.94 -0.99 -3.06
C GLY A 15 15.19 0.19 -4.01
N ARG A 16 14.49 0.15 -5.15
CA ARG A 16 14.64 1.11 -6.25
C ARG A 16 13.41 2.00 -6.47
N SER A 17 12.42 1.90 -5.58
CA SER A 17 11.21 2.72 -5.66
C SER A 17 11.48 4.16 -5.21
N SER A 18 10.54 5.04 -5.50
CA SER A 18 10.49 6.42 -4.96
C SER A 18 10.40 6.45 -3.43
N GLU A 19 10.07 5.32 -2.79
CA GLU A 19 9.86 5.17 -1.34
C GLU A 19 11.07 4.52 -0.63
N ARG A 20 12.22 4.43 -1.31
CA ARG A 20 13.46 3.81 -0.79
C ARG A 20 13.83 4.25 0.63
N GLU A 21 13.84 5.55 0.91
CA GLU A 21 14.22 6.09 2.23
C GLU A 21 13.26 5.65 3.35
N ILE A 22 11.97 5.48 3.02
CA ILE A 22 10.96 4.97 3.94
C ILE A 22 11.21 3.47 4.20
N SER A 23 11.58 2.73 3.16
CA SER A 23 11.96 1.33 3.29
C SER A 23 13.21 1.12 4.14
N LEU A 24 14.28 1.91 3.94
CA LEU A 24 15.50 1.83 4.76
C LEU A 24 15.16 2.01 6.24
N ARG A 25 14.41 3.07 6.58
CA ARG A 25 13.99 3.36 7.98
C ARG A 25 13.16 2.23 8.58
N SER A 26 12.21 1.69 7.81
CA SER A 26 11.36 0.59 8.25
C SER A 26 12.17 -0.69 8.49
N GLY A 27 12.99 -1.07 7.51
CA GLY A 27 13.84 -2.25 7.56
C GLY A 27 14.84 -2.21 8.70
N GLU A 28 15.47 -1.07 8.96
CA GLU A 28 16.35 -0.90 10.10
C GLU A 28 15.64 -1.08 11.44
N ALA A 29 14.43 -0.53 11.60
CA ALA A 29 13.64 -0.69 12.81
C ALA A 29 13.27 -2.17 13.06
N ILE A 30 12.87 -2.87 11.99
CA ILE A 30 12.58 -4.30 12.00
C ILE A 30 13.83 -5.11 12.37
N LEU A 31 14.96 -4.85 11.70
CA LEU A 31 16.24 -5.52 11.94
C LEU A 31 16.69 -5.36 13.40
N ARG A 32 16.63 -4.14 13.94
CA ARG A 32 16.94 -3.87 15.36
C ARG A 32 16.03 -4.66 16.29
N SER A 33 14.74 -4.74 15.98
CA SER A 33 13.78 -5.48 16.80
C SER A 33 14.05 -6.99 16.78
N LEU A 34 14.26 -7.56 15.58
CA LEU A 34 14.59 -8.98 15.41
C LEU A 34 15.87 -9.36 16.17
N LYS A 35 16.93 -8.56 16.04
CA LYS A 35 18.19 -8.77 16.76
C LYS A 35 18.00 -8.67 18.28
N ARG A 36 17.27 -7.66 18.77
CA ARG A 36 16.96 -7.51 20.21
C ARG A 36 16.19 -8.70 20.76
N MET A 37 15.32 -9.31 19.95
CA MET A 37 14.58 -10.51 20.32
C MET A 37 15.40 -11.81 20.19
N GLY A 38 16.65 -11.75 19.71
CA GLY A 38 17.55 -12.89 19.59
C GLY A 38 17.37 -13.71 18.30
N TYR A 39 16.81 -13.15 17.24
CA TYR A 39 16.76 -13.78 15.92
C TYR A 39 18.05 -13.52 15.12
N ARG A 40 18.44 -14.48 14.29
CA ARG A 40 19.54 -14.34 13.34
C ARG A 40 19.07 -13.56 12.10
N ALA A 41 19.13 -12.23 12.17
CA ALA A 41 18.66 -11.36 11.08
C ALA A 41 19.79 -10.55 10.41
N VAL A 42 19.77 -10.47 9.08
CA VAL A 42 20.70 -9.67 8.26
C VAL A 42 19.92 -8.70 7.37
N PRO A 43 20.40 -7.45 7.19
CA PRO A 43 19.81 -6.54 6.20
C PRO A 43 20.21 -6.96 4.79
N ILE A 44 19.28 -6.81 3.84
CA ILE A 44 19.52 -6.96 2.42
C ILE A 44 18.91 -5.75 1.71
N ASP A 45 19.77 -4.87 1.22
CA ASP A 45 19.33 -3.75 0.37
C ASP A 45 19.04 -4.27 -1.03
N VAL A 46 17.80 -4.11 -1.49
CA VAL A 46 17.31 -4.77 -2.69
C VAL A 46 17.66 -3.98 -3.96
N ASP A 47 18.29 -4.67 -4.91
CA ASP A 47 18.53 -4.19 -6.26
C ASP A 47 18.34 -5.32 -7.29
N THR A 48 18.86 -5.15 -8.50
CA THR A 48 18.77 -6.15 -9.57
C THR A 48 19.58 -7.43 -9.31
N GLY A 49 20.58 -7.38 -8.42
CA GLY A 49 21.40 -8.54 -8.02
C GLY A 49 20.82 -9.32 -6.84
N LEU A 50 19.55 -9.06 -6.47
CA LEU A 50 18.88 -9.74 -5.37
C LEU A 50 18.99 -11.28 -5.45
N PRO A 51 18.79 -11.96 -6.60
CA PRO A 51 18.89 -13.42 -6.67
C PRO A 51 20.25 -13.96 -6.18
N GLU A 52 21.36 -13.35 -6.61
CA GLU A 52 22.72 -13.73 -6.21
C GLU A 52 22.97 -13.43 -4.74
N VAL A 53 22.47 -12.29 -4.24
CA VAL A 53 22.57 -11.92 -2.82
C VAL A 53 21.82 -12.90 -1.93
N LEU A 54 20.58 -13.27 -2.29
CA LEU A 54 19.78 -14.25 -1.55
C LEU A 54 20.49 -15.60 -1.48
N LYS A 55 21.05 -16.06 -2.59
CA LYS A 55 21.81 -17.32 -2.66
C LYS A 55 23.08 -17.28 -1.82
N ARG A 56 23.86 -16.20 -1.92
CA ARG A 56 25.11 -16.03 -1.16
C ARG A 56 24.85 -15.91 0.33
N GLU A 57 23.83 -15.16 0.73
CA GLU A 57 23.46 -15.01 2.12
C GLU A 57 22.86 -16.30 2.70
N GLY A 58 22.17 -17.10 1.88
CA GLY A 58 21.53 -18.33 2.35
C GLY A 58 20.47 -18.03 3.41
N ILE A 59 19.60 -17.05 3.14
CA ILE A 59 18.47 -16.76 4.03
C ILE A 59 17.42 -17.86 3.91
N GLU A 60 16.75 -18.16 5.01
CA GLU A 60 15.73 -19.21 5.11
C GLU A 60 14.31 -18.62 5.26
N VAL A 61 14.23 -17.32 5.56
CA VAL A 61 12.97 -16.54 5.65
C VAL A 61 13.28 -15.11 5.22
N ALA A 62 12.40 -14.50 4.43
CA ALA A 62 12.47 -13.08 4.11
C ALA A 62 11.45 -12.26 4.91
N PHE A 63 11.91 -11.21 5.57
CA PHE A 63 11.05 -10.16 6.09
C PHE A 63 11.03 -9.01 5.07
N ILE A 64 9.89 -8.79 4.43
CA ILE A 64 9.73 -7.73 3.42
C ILE A 64 9.44 -6.42 4.13
N ALA A 65 10.38 -5.48 4.07
CA ALA A 65 10.25 -4.10 4.54
C ALA A 65 10.41 -3.09 3.39
N LEU A 66 10.15 -3.54 2.17
CA LEU A 66 10.13 -2.74 0.95
C LEU A 66 8.82 -1.97 0.85
N HIS A 67 8.87 -0.80 0.19
CA HIS A 67 7.71 0.06 -0.07
C HIS A 67 7.67 0.40 -1.56
N GLY A 68 6.49 0.39 -2.17
CA GLY A 68 6.30 0.67 -3.58
C GLY A 68 6.65 -0.49 -4.53
N ARG A 69 6.79 -0.18 -5.82
CA ARG A 69 7.04 -1.17 -6.89
C ARG A 69 8.27 -2.03 -6.60
N PHE A 70 8.24 -3.24 -7.14
CA PHE A 70 9.16 -4.35 -6.88
C PHE A 70 9.07 -4.96 -5.48
N GLY A 71 8.64 -4.19 -4.47
CA GLY A 71 8.49 -4.65 -3.09
C GLY A 71 7.07 -5.08 -2.71
N GLU A 72 6.07 -4.34 -3.18
CA GLU A 72 4.66 -4.53 -2.80
C GLU A 72 3.79 -5.08 -3.94
N ASP A 73 4.31 -5.14 -5.18
CA ASP A 73 3.54 -5.42 -6.38
C ASP A 73 3.52 -6.90 -6.82
N GLY A 74 4.03 -7.79 -5.97
CA GLY A 74 4.14 -9.22 -6.26
C GLY A 74 5.46 -9.63 -6.92
N THR A 75 6.32 -8.69 -7.35
CA THR A 75 7.57 -9.03 -8.05
C THR A 75 8.55 -9.78 -7.15
N VAL A 76 8.91 -9.22 -6.00
CA VAL A 76 9.82 -9.88 -5.05
C VAL A 76 9.20 -11.13 -4.45
N GLN A 77 7.88 -11.12 -4.23
CA GLN A 77 7.11 -12.27 -3.78
C GLN A 77 7.28 -13.42 -4.78
N GLY A 78 7.13 -13.16 -6.08
CA GLY A 78 7.29 -14.18 -7.12
C GLY A 78 8.70 -14.76 -7.17
N LEU A 79 9.74 -13.94 -6.99
CA LEU A 79 11.11 -14.44 -6.85
C LEU A 79 11.27 -15.36 -5.63
N LEU A 80 10.71 -14.96 -4.49
CA LEU A 80 10.79 -15.73 -3.25
C LEU A 80 10.01 -17.06 -3.35
N GLU A 81 8.86 -17.08 -4.05
CA GLU A 81 8.12 -18.31 -4.38
C GLU A 81 8.99 -19.27 -5.23
N ILE A 82 9.64 -18.77 -6.29
CA ILE A 82 10.51 -19.58 -7.16
C ILE A 82 11.68 -20.18 -6.36
N LEU A 83 12.25 -19.40 -5.44
CA LEU A 83 13.36 -19.83 -4.60
C LEU A 83 12.93 -20.68 -3.40
N GLY A 84 11.62 -20.85 -3.15
CA GLY A 84 11.10 -21.56 -1.99
C GLY A 84 11.42 -20.89 -0.65
N ILE A 85 11.66 -19.58 -0.65
CA ILE A 85 11.97 -18.80 0.56
C ILE A 85 10.66 -18.24 1.12
N PRO A 86 10.17 -18.71 2.29
CA PRO A 86 8.97 -18.14 2.89
C PRO A 86 9.18 -16.68 3.28
N TYR A 87 8.11 -15.88 3.18
CA TYR A 87 8.19 -14.44 3.42
C TYR A 87 7.00 -13.87 4.19
N THR A 88 7.20 -12.69 4.79
CA THR A 88 6.13 -11.96 5.46
C THR A 88 5.21 -11.26 4.46
N GLY A 89 3.90 -11.28 4.71
CA GLY A 89 2.92 -10.50 3.97
C GLY A 89 2.08 -11.32 3.00
N THR A 90 1.35 -10.61 2.15
CA THR A 90 0.46 -11.17 1.12
C THR A 90 1.23 -11.83 -0.02
N GLY A 91 0.64 -12.85 -0.63
CA GLY A 91 1.22 -13.57 -1.77
C GLY A 91 1.27 -12.74 -3.06
N VAL A 92 1.76 -13.35 -4.15
CA VAL A 92 1.96 -12.69 -5.46
C VAL A 92 0.70 -12.00 -5.98
N ALA A 93 -0.41 -12.73 -6.08
CA ALA A 93 -1.64 -12.22 -6.68
C ALA A 93 -2.26 -11.08 -5.86
N GLY A 94 -2.40 -11.28 -4.54
CA GLY A 94 -2.95 -10.26 -3.65
C GLY A 94 -2.10 -8.99 -3.62
N SER A 95 -0.78 -9.13 -3.63
CA SER A 95 0.18 -8.00 -3.70
C SER A 95 0.00 -7.22 -5.01
N ALA A 96 -0.02 -7.91 -6.15
CA ALA A 96 -0.20 -7.28 -7.46
C ALA A 96 -1.54 -6.54 -7.58
N VAL A 97 -2.63 -7.12 -7.05
CA VAL A 97 -3.95 -6.47 -7.05
C VAL A 97 -3.96 -5.26 -6.11
N ALA A 98 -3.38 -5.37 -4.92
CA ALA A 98 -3.36 -4.31 -3.91
C ALA A 98 -2.59 -3.06 -4.34
N THR A 99 -1.45 -3.23 -5.00
CA THR A 99 -0.66 -2.10 -5.50
C THR A 99 -1.37 -1.38 -6.65
N ASP A 100 -2.20 -2.09 -7.41
CA ASP A 100 -2.88 -1.56 -8.57
C ASP A 100 -4.31 -1.09 -8.25
N LYS A 101 -4.47 0.22 -8.02
CA LYS A 101 -5.76 0.81 -7.61
C LYS A 101 -6.88 0.54 -8.60
N ALA A 102 -6.56 0.42 -9.89
CA ALA A 102 -7.56 0.09 -10.91
C ALA A 102 -8.02 -1.37 -10.77
N LEU A 103 -7.10 -2.32 -10.60
CA LEU A 103 -7.45 -3.73 -10.37
C LEU A 103 -8.21 -3.91 -9.06
N THR A 104 -7.75 -3.27 -7.98
CA THR A 104 -8.47 -3.24 -6.70
C THR A 104 -9.92 -2.78 -6.92
N LYS A 105 -10.14 -1.66 -7.62
CA LYS A 105 -11.50 -1.16 -7.88
C LYS A 105 -12.37 -2.09 -8.72
N HIS A 106 -11.80 -2.75 -9.72
CA HIS A 106 -12.53 -3.77 -10.49
C HIS A 106 -12.96 -4.93 -9.59
N LEU A 107 -12.08 -5.39 -8.70
CA LEU A 107 -12.40 -6.43 -7.72
C LEU A 107 -13.50 -5.98 -6.75
N LEU A 108 -13.36 -4.79 -6.13
CA LEU A 108 -14.35 -4.25 -5.20
C LEU A 108 -15.73 -4.14 -5.85
N THR A 109 -15.79 -3.59 -7.07
CA THR A 109 -17.04 -3.45 -7.83
C THR A 109 -17.65 -4.81 -8.14
N GLY A 110 -16.84 -5.80 -8.56
CA GLY A 110 -17.31 -7.16 -8.81
C GLY A 110 -17.84 -7.87 -7.57
N MET A 111 -17.38 -7.48 -6.39
CA MET A 111 -17.86 -7.99 -5.09
C MET A 111 -19.06 -7.22 -4.52
N GLY A 112 -19.52 -6.16 -5.20
CA GLY A 112 -20.55 -5.26 -4.67
C GLY A 112 -20.08 -4.43 -3.47
N ILE A 113 -18.76 -4.21 -3.33
CA ILE A 113 -18.18 -3.32 -2.33
C ILE A 113 -18.14 -1.91 -2.92
N GLU A 114 -18.66 -0.95 -2.17
CA GLU A 114 -18.68 0.45 -2.57
C GLU A 114 -17.26 1.00 -2.74
N THR A 115 -17.05 1.67 -3.87
CA THR A 115 -15.87 2.45 -4.17
C THR A 115 -16.32 3.66 -4.98
N PRO A 116 -15.63 4.80 -4.92
CA PRO A 116 -16.01 5.94 -5.74
C PRO A 116 -15.99 5.58 -7.23
N SER A 117 -16.95 6.13 -7.99
CA SER A 117 -17.04 5.98 -9.44
C SER A 117 -15.71 6.32 -10.09
N TYR A 118 -15.30 5.55 -11.08
CA TYR A 118 -13.96 5.68 -11.63
C TYR A 118 -13.88 5.38 -13.12
N LYS A 119 -12.80 5.86 -13.74
CA LYS A 119 -12.42 5.56 -15.13
C LYS A 119 -10.92 5.31 -15.19
N VAL A 120 -10.53 4.27 -15.93
CA VAL A 120 -9.13 3.93 -16.17
C VAL A 120 -8.75 4.39 -17.57
N ILE A 121 -7.63 5.09 -17.69
CA ILE A 121 -7.09 5.55 -18.98
C ILE A 121 -5.65 5.05 -19.15
N LYS A 122 -5.31 4.67 -20.38
CA LYS A 122 -3.97 4.18 -20.78
C LYS A 122 -3.34 5.03 -21.88
N GLU A 123 -4.10 5.95 -22.43
CA GLU A 123 -3.70 6.82 -23.53
C GLU A 123 -3.94 8.27 -23.11
N ARG A 124 -3.07 9.14 -23.61
CA ARG A 124 -3.17 10.59 -23.40
C ARG A 124 -4.27 11.14 -24.33
N GLY A 125 -4.98 12.14 -23.85
CA GLY A 125 -6.00 12.84 -24.64
C GLY A 125 -7.05 13.51 -23.75
N HIS A 126 -8.01 14.17 -24.38
CA HIS A 126 -9.14 14.76 -23.67
C HIS A 126 -10.00 13.66 -23.06
N VAL A 127 -10.27 13.78 -21.75
CA VAL A 127 -11.14 12.87 -21.03
C VAL A 127 -12.19 13.67 -20.29
N ALA A 128 -13.45 13.45 -20.63
CA ALA A 128 -14.57 13.96 -19.85
C ALA A 128 -14.83 13.03 -18.66
N PHE A 129 -14.90 13.60 -17.45
CA PHE A 129 -15.25 12.92 -16.21
C PHE A 129 -15.91 13.93 -15.24
N PRO A 130 -16.96 13.56 -14.48
CA PRO A 130 -17.67 14.50 -13.61
C PRO A 130 -16.76 15.15 -12.56
N LEU A 131 -16.86 16.47 -12.41
CA LEU A 131 -16.13 17.26 -11.42
C LEU A 131 -16.86 17.27 -10.05
N PRO A 132 -16.13 17.39 -8.94
CA PRO A 132 -14.67 17.25 -8.83
C PRO A 132 -14.24 15.77 -8.86
N PHE A 133 -13.01 15.52 -9.33
CA PHE A 133 -12.42 14.18 -9.32
C PHE A 133 -10.94 14.19 -8.96
N VAL A 134 -10.45 13.04 -8.53
CA VAL A 134 -9.05 12.76 -8.24
C VAL A 134 -8.42 12.06 -9.44
N VAL A 135 -7.29 12.57 -9.90
CA VAL A 135 -6.40 11.90 -10.86
C VAL A 135 -5.24 11.29 -10.11
N LYS A 136 -4.92 10.02 -10.36
CA LYS A 136 -3.78 9.36 -9.73
C LYS A 136 -3.16 8.27 -10.61
N PRO A 137 -1.83 8.05 -10.53
CA PRO A 137 -1.20 6.88 -11.12
C PRO A 137 -1.78 5.61 -10.49
N ALA A 138 -2.03 4.58 -11.29
CA ALA A 138 -2.69 3.37 -10.79
C ALA A 138 -1.80 2.60 -9.79
N ARG A 139 -0.48 2.59 -9.99
CA ARG A 139 0.48 1.74 -9.28
C ARG A 139 1.57 2.51 -8.51
N GLU A 140 1.30 3.74 -8.11
CA GLU A 140 2.19 4.51 -7.23
C GLU A 140 1.66 4.63 -5.80
N GLY A 141 2.56 4.64 -4.82
CA GLY A 141 2.26 4.91 -3.42
C GLY A 141 2.33 6.40 -3.06
N SER A 142 2.26 6.69 -1.76
CA SER A 142 2.71 7.97 -1.22
C SER A 142 2.10 9.26 -1.79
N THR A 143 0.91 9.20 -2.39
CA THR A 143 0.23 10.36 -3.01
C THR A 143 1.05 11.01 -4.15
N ILE A 144 1.99 10.26 -4.74
CA ILE A 144 2.81 10.71 -5.86
C ILE A 144 1.94 10.82 -7.13
N GLY A 145 2.01 11.96 -7.81
CA GLY A 145 1.24 12.22 -9.03
C GLY A 145 -0.28 12.36 -8.83
N VAL A 146 -0.73 12.56 -7.60
CA VAL A 146 -2.16 12.70 -7.27
C VAL A 146 -2.59 14.17 -7.33
N SER A 147 -3.68 14.44 -8.04
CA SER A 147 -4.26 15.79 -8.17
C SER A 147 -5.78 15.76 -7.96
N ILE A 148 -6.33 16.78 -7.29
CA ILE A 148 -7.79 16.99 -7.22
C ILE A 148 -8.16 18.03 -8.27
N VAL A 149 -8.93 17.61 -9.27
CA VAL A 149 -9.40 18.43 -10.37
C VAL A 149 -10.78 18.98 -10.04
N LYS A 150 -10.88 20.29 -9.92
CA LYS A 150 -12.11 21.01 -9.58
C LYS A 150 -12.72 21.77 -10.75
N ASN A 151 -11.92 22.08 -11.77
CA ASN A 151 -12.31 22.84 -12.95
C ASN A 151 -11.83 22.15 -14.22
N GLU A 152 -12.51 22.37 -15.34
CA GLU A 152 -12.16 21.74 -16.63
C GLU A 152 -10.76 22.11 -17.12
N SER A 153 -10.31 23.35 -16.84
CA SER A 153 -8.99 23.84 -17.23
C SER A 153 -7.82 23.04 -16.64
N ASP A 154 -8.05 22.32 -15.54
CA ASP A 154 -7.00 21.58 -14.82
C ASP A 154 -6.93 20.10 -15.24
N ILE A 155 -7.86 19.63 -16.08
CA ILE A 155 -8.00 18.21 -16.45
C ILE A 155 -6.75 17.71 -17.18
N GLU A 156 -6.39 18.33 -18.31
CA GLU A 156 -5.28 17.88 -19.16
C GLU A 156 -3.96 17.85 -18.39
N ARG A 157 -3.63 18.97 -17.73
CA ARG A 157 -2.41 19.09 -16.93
C ARG A 157 -2.33 18.02 -15.84
N SER A 158 -3.43 17.74 -15.14
CA SER A 158 -3.45 16.76 -14.06
C SER A 158 -3.28 15.32 -14.57
N ILE A 159 -3.87 15.02 -15.72
CA ILE A 159 -3.71 13.73 -16.41
C ILE A 159 -2.27 13.56 -16.90
N GLU A 160 -1.70 14.58 -17.53
CA GLU A 160 -0.30 14.55 -17.99
C GLU A 160 0.67 14.33 -16.84
N GLU A 161 0.45 15.00 -15.70
CA GLU A 161 1.28 14.82 -14.51
C GLU A 161 1.22 13.37 -14.00
N ALA A 162 0.02 12.78 -13.89
CA ALA A 162 -0.11 11.38 -13.48
C ALA A 162 0.59 10.40 -14.46
N PHE A 163 0.52 10.68 -15.76
CA PHE A 163 1.21 9.90 -16.80
C PHE A 163 2.75 9.97 -16.75
N ARG A 164 3.33 10.91 -15.99
CA ARG A 164 4.78 10.93 -15.74
C ARG A 164 5.22 9.78 -14.83
N PHE A 165 4.32 9.25 -14.01
CA PHE A 165 4.62 8.24 -13.01
C PHE A 165 4.08 6.85 -13.36
N ASP A 166 3.00 6.76 -14.14
CA ASP A 166 2.44 5.48 -14.57
C ASP A 166 1.82 5.57 -15.97
N GLN A 167 1.96 4.51 -16.77
CA GLN A 167 1.28 4.35 -18.06
C GLN A 167 -0.22 4.02 -17.91
N LYS A 168 -0.67 3.74 -16.68
CA LYS A 168 -2.08 3.54 -16.34
C LYS A 168 -2.50 4.56 -15.30
N VAL A 169 -3.48 5.39 -15.63
CA VAL A 169 -4.00 6.45 -14.76
C VAL A 169 -5.44 6.16 -14.38
N LEU A 170 -5.78 6.45 -13.13
CA LEU A 170 -7.10 6.29 -12.54
C LEU A 170 -7.71 7.68 -12.28
N LEU A 171 -8.88 7.91 -12.87
CA LEU A 171 -9.78 9.01 -12.55
C LEU A 171 -10.83 8.49 -11.57
N GLU A 172 -11.09 9.21 -10.49
CA GLU A 172 -11.98 8.77 -9.44
C GLU A 172 -12.80 9.94 -8.89
N SER A 173 -14.12 9.80 -8.76
CA SER A 173 -14.95 10.85 -8.18
C SER A 173 -14.42 11.25 -6.80
N TYR A 174 -14.34 12.56 -6.56
CA TYR A 174 -13.94 13.05 -5.26
C TYR A 174 -15.04 12.75 -4.24
N VAL A 175 -14.67 12.16 -3.12
CA VAL A 175 -15.57 11.88 -2.00
C VAL A 175 -15.14 12.74 -0.82
N GLU A 176 -16.04 13.61 -0.38
CA GLU A 176 -15.89 14.37 0.86
C GLU A 176 -16.29 13.47 2.03
N GLY A 177 -15.45 13.43 3.07
CA GLY A 177 -15.70 12.59 4.25
C GLY A 177 -14.48 12.50 5.16
N ARG A 178 -14.58 11.65 6.17
CA ARG A 178 -13.50 11.36 7.11
C ARG A 178 -12.63 10.24 6.56
N GLU A 179 -11.32 10.45 6.53
CA GLU A 179 -10.38 9.38 6.16
C GLU A 179 -10.20 8.43 7.34
N ILE A 180 -10.63 7.18 7.16
CA ILE A 180 -10.55 6.12 8.16
C ILE A 180 -9.63 5.04 7.66
N THR A 181 -8.86 4.47 8.57
CA THR A 181 -8.00 3.34 8.25
C THR A 181 -8.15 2.20 9.23
N GLN A 182 -8.17 0.98 8.70
CA GLN A 182 -8.37 -0.26 9.43
C GLN A 182 -7.11 -1.12 9.32
N GLY A 183 -6.34 -1.19 10.41
CA GLY A 183 -5.16 -2.06 10.50
C GLY A 183 -5.54 -3.53 10.63
N ILE A 184 -4.73 -4.41 10.06
CA ILE A 184 -4.95 -5.86 10.05
C ILE A 184 -3.62 -6.53 10.40
N VAL A 185 -3.63 -7.47 11.34
CA VAL A 185 -2.46 -8.30 11.68
C VAL A 185 -2.89 -9.75 11.83
N ASN A 186 -2.39 -10.62 10.95
CA ASN A 186 -2.71 -12.05 10.91
C ASN A 186 -4.23 -12.32 10.94
N GLY A 187 -4.99 -11.56 10.13
CA GLY A 187 -6.45 -11.64 10.06
C GLY A 187 -7.20 -10.95 11.21
N LEU A 188 -6.51 -10.45 12.24
CA LEU A 188 -7.12 -9.68 13.31
C LEU A 188 -7.26 -8.21 12.90
N LEU A 189 -8.49 -7.70 12.93
CA LEU A 189 -8.78 -6.28 12.74
C LEU A 189 -8.40 -5.51 14.01
N LEU A 190 -7.54 -4.51 13.85
CA LEU A 190 -7.14 -3.58 14.91
C LEU A 190 -8.22 -2.49 15.12
N PRO A 191 -8.10 -1.59 16.11
CA PRO A 191 -8.99 -0.43 16.19
C PRO A 191 -8.90 0.45 14.94
N LEU A 192 -10.01 1.11 14.59
CA LEU A 192 -10.04 2.13 13.54
C LEU A 192 -9.21 3.35 13.95
N ILE A 193 -8.57 3.97 12.97
CA ILE A 193 -7.87 5.24 13.16
C ILE A 193 -8.44 6.23 12.14
N GLU A 194 -8.85 7.40 12.61
CA GLU A 194 -9.15 8.53 11.72
C GLU A 194 -7.87 9.30 11.46
N ILE A 195 -7.60 9.53 10.18
CA ILE A 195 -6.51 10.35 9.69
C ILE A 195 -7.09 11.72 9.40
N ARG A 196 -6.71 12.73 10.19
CA ARG A 196 -7.22 14.10 10.04
C ARG A 196 -6.08 15.05 9.68
N PRO A 197 -5.82 15.29 8.38
CA PRO A 197 -4.86 16.29 7.95
C PRO A 197 -5.27 17.67 8.45
N LYS A 198 -4.31 18.47 8.94
CA LYS A 198 -4.59 19.85 9.41
C LYS A 198 -4.86 20.83 8.27
N ARG A 199 -4.54 20.46 7.03
CA ARG A 199 -4.78 21.25 5.82
C ARG A 199 -5.15 20.31 4.67
N GLY A 200 -6.32 20.51 4.08
CA GLY A 200 -6.70 19.86 2.83
C GLY A 200 -6.69 18.33 2.87
N PHE A 201 -6.03 17.72 1.88
CA PHE A 201 -6.02 16.28 1.62
C PHE A 201 -4.77 15.59 2.21
N TYR A 202 -4.85 14.28 2.52
CA TYR A 202 -3.75 13.50 3.08
C TYR A 202 -2.64 13.20 2.04
N ASP A 203 -1.78 14.18 1.83
CA ASP A 203 -0.65 14.14 0.90
C ASP A 203 0.66 13.61 1.52
N PHE A 204 1.70 13.49 0.70
CA PHE A 204 3.03 13.03 1.13
C PHE A 204 3.59 13.88 2.29
N ILE A 205 3.41 15.20 2.21
CA ILE A 205 3.89 16.14 3.23
C ILE A 205 3.17 15.87 4.55
N SER A 206 1.85 15.67 4.51
CA SER A 206 1.02 15.35 5.68
C SER A 206 1.37 13.99 6.32
N LYS A 207 1.81 13.01 5.52
CA LYS A 207 2.23 11.68 5.96
C LYS A 207 3.56 11.66 6.71
N TYR A 208 4.54 12.43 6.24
CA TYR A 208 5.93 12.32 6.72
C TYR A 208 6.44 13.54 7.49
N THR A 209 5.68 14.63 7.55
CA THR A 209 5.99 15.81 8.38
C THR A 209 5.31 15.71 9.74
N LYS A 210 6.12 15.66 10.81
CA LYS A 210 5.61 15.58 12.19
C LYS A 210 4.72 16.79 12.50
N GLY A 211 3.50 16.53 12.98
CA GLY A 211 2.56 17.55 13.47
C GLY A 211 1.55 18.08 12.45
N MET A 212 1.57 17.61 11.20
CA MET A 212 0.66 18.04 10.12
C MET A 212 -0.64 17.24 10.01
N THR A 213 -0.72 16.10 10.70
CA THR A 213 -1.88 15.20 10.70
C THR A 213 -2.17 14.74 12.12
N ASP A 214 -3.43 14.84 12.54
CA ASP A 214 -3.90 14.27 13.80
C ASP A 214 -4.41 12.85 13.53
N TYR A 215 -3.99 11.90 14.38
CA TYR A 215 -4.44 10.51 14.33
C TYR A 215 -5.34 10.26 15.53
N ILE A 216 -6.61 10.00 15.28
CA ILE A 216 -7.62 9.82 16.32
C ILE A 216 -7.89 8.33 16.46
N PHE A 217 -7.65 7.79 17.66
CA PHE A 217 -7.81 6.36 17.96
C PHE A 217 -9.19 6.03 18.54
N ASP A 218 -9.82 7.00 19.23
CA ASP A 218 -11.19 6.91 19.71
C ASP A 218 -12.17 7.39 18.63
N VAL A 219 -12.11 6.78 17.45
CA VAL A 219 -12.94 7.15 16.31
C VAL A 219 -14.39 6.89 16.67
N GLU A 220 -15.21 7.94 16.82
CA GLU A 220 -16.65 7.85 16.99
C GLU A 220 -17.34 7.74 15.62
N LEU A 221 -18.00 6.61 15.37
CA LEU A 221 -18.80 6.31 14.19
C LEU A 221 -20.07 5.57 14.61
N ASP A 222 -21.14 5.79 13.86
CA ASP A 222 -22.39 5.06 13.99
C ASP A 222 -22.14 3.56 13.88
N ARG A 223 -22.89 2.79 14.68
CA ARG A 223 -22.74 1.33 14.73
C ARG A 223 -22.87 0.69 13.35
N ALA A 224 -23.85 1.14 12.55
CA ALA A 224 -24.06 0.62 11.20
C ALA A 224 -22.86 0.85 10.27
N ILE A 225 -22.20 2.02 10.37
CA ILE A 225 -21.00 2.33 9.58
C ILE A 225 -19.84 1.43 10.01
N ARG A 226 -19.64 1.23 11.32
CA ARG A 226 -18.59 0.33 11.83
C ARG A 226 -18.79 -1.12 11.39
N GLU A 227 -20.02 -1.61 11.46
CA GLU A 227 -20.37 -2.97 11.00
C GLU A 227 -20.11 -3.09 9.49
N LYS A 228 -20.51 -2.09 8.68
CA LYS A 228 -20.22 -2.05 7.24
C LYS A 228 -18.72 -2.07 6.93
N ILE A 229 -17.93 -1.23 7.60
CA ILE A 229 -16.47 -1.19 7.47
C ILE A 229 -15.86 -2.56 7.77
N ARG A 230 -16.26 -3.16 8.90
CA ARG A 230 -15.77 -4.47 9.33
C ARG A 230 -16.06 -5.53 8.27
N ASP A 231 -17.31 -5.62 7.81
CA ASP A 231 -17.74 -6.63 6.86
C ASP A 231 -17.05 -6.48 5.50
N GLN A 232 -16.94 -5.24 5.00
CA GLN A 232 -16.21 -4.96 3.76
C GLN A 232 -14.72 -5.26 3.89
N THR A 233 -14.08 -4.87 5.00
CA THR A 233 -12.67 -5.15 5.27
C THR A 233 -12.40 -6.65 5.24
N LEU A 234 -13.23 -7.46 5.91
CA LEU A 234 -13.06 -8.92 5.94
C LEU A 234 -13.21 -9.53 4.55
N LYS A 235 -14.21 -9.09 3.77
CA LYS A 235 -14.39 -9.53 2.38
C LYS A 235 -13.18 -9.21 1.51
N ILE A 236 -12.61 -8.01 1.65
CA ILE A 236 -11.41 -7.60 0.89
C ILE A 236 -10.20 -8.44 1.29
N VAL A 237 -10.00 -8.65 2.59
CA VAL A 237 -8.92 -9.49 3.12
C VAL A 237 -9.00 -10.91 2.57
N GLU A 238 -10.19 -11.48 2.54
CA GLU A 238 -10.42 -12.81 1.99
C GLU A 238 -10.16 -12.84 0.48
N ALA A 239 -10.79 -11.94 -0.29
CA ALA A 239 -10.70 -11.92 -1.75
C ALA A 239 -9.28 -11.67 -2.30
N MET A 240 -8.47 -10.93 -1.55
CA MET A 240 -7.08 -10.64 -1.90
C MET A 240 -6.06 -11.50 -1.13
N GLU A 241 -6.54 -12.47 -0.35
CA GLU A 241 -5.72 -13.36 0.49
C GLU A 241 -4.68 -12.60 1.34
N ILE A 242 -5.10 -11.47 1.91
CA ILE A 242 -4.22 -10.57 2.65
C ILE A 242 -3.68 -11.29 3.90
N LYS A 243 -2.35 -11.34 4.02
CA LYS A 243 -1.64 -12.02 5.10
C LYS A 243 -0.64 -11.09 5.78
N GLY A 244 -0.20 -11.47 6.97
CA GLY A 244 0.77 -10.69 7.75
C GLY A 244 0.15 -9.40 8.27
N ALA A 245 0.83 -8.27 8.06
CA ALA A 245 0.36 -6.97 8.50
C ALA A 245 0.02 -6.09 7.30
N SER A 246 -1.17 -5.49 7.32
CA SER A 246 -1.65 -4.62 6.26
C SER A 246 -2.63 -3.60 6.80
N ARG A 247 -3.14 -2.74 5.92
CA ARG A 247 -4.09 -1.70 6.27
C ARG A 247 -4.97 -1.39 5.08
N ILE A 248 -6.25 -1.10 5.34
CA ILE A 248 -7.21 -0.66 4.33
C ILE A 248 -7.65 0.76 4.65
N ASP A 249 -7.52 1.65 3.67
CA ASP A 249 -7.87 3.06 3.77
C ASP A 249 -9.25 3.30 3.10
N MET A 250 -10.11 4.07 3.76
CA MET A 250 -11.50 4.33 3.37
C MET A 250 -11.88 5.79 3.62
N VAL A 251 -12.93 6.25 2.96
CA VAL A 251 -13.59 7.53 3.26
C VAL A 251 -15.00 7.23 3.73
N VAL A 252 -15.42 7.83 4.85
CA VAL A 252 -16.76 7.64 5.46
C VAL A 252 -17.48 8.96 5.68
#